data_AF-A0A926HBH2-F1
#
_entry.id   AF-A0A926HBH2-F1
#
_cell.length_a   1.000
_cell.length_b   1.000
_cell.length_c   1.000
_cell.angle_alpha   90.00
_cell.angle_beta   90.00
_cell.angle_gamma   90.00
#
_symmetry.space_group_name_H-M   'P 1'
#
loop_
_entity.id
_entity.type
_entity.pdbx_description
1 polymer ?
#
loop_
_entity_poly.entity_id
_entity_poly.type
_entity_poly.pdbx_seq_one_letter_code
_entity_poly.pdbx_strand_id
1 'polypeptide(L)'
;MNDAMHDFETFMQRRLDASRAFVNGDAGSLDGIATHTSPATIFGPQGDYVEGADAVNAANARSAQFFEPDSTSDFEILHMSANDGLAYWAGIQRATVRMHGQSAAIPMDLRVTEVFRREGDAWKLVHRHADTLAPESEEHTT
;
A
#
# COMPACT_ATOMS: atom_id res chain seq x y z
N MET A 1 17.77 15.82 -8.97
CA MET A 1 16.50 15.13 -8.64
C MET A 1 15.38 16.06 -9.12
N ASN A 2 14.48 15.59 -9.98
CA ASN A 2 13.44 16.45 -10.59
C ASN A 2 12.40 16.85 -9.53
N ASP A 3 11.64 17.92 -9.76
CA ASP A 3 10.65 18.42 -8.78
C ASP A 3 9.57 17.35 -8.46
N ALA A 4 9.22 16.53 -9.45
CA ALA A 4 8.28 15.42 -9.28
C ALA A 4 8.74 14.40 -8.24
N MET A 5 10.05 14.11 -8.18
CA MET A 5 10.60 13.18 -7.20
C MET A 5 10.54 13.72 -5.77
N HIS A 6 10.93 14.98 -5.53
CA HIS A 6 10.83 15.57 -4.19
C HIS A 6 9.38 15.70 -3.71
N ASP A 7 8.47 16.05 -4.61
CA ASP A 7 7.02 16.06 -4.34
C ASP A 7 6.53 14.65 -3.96
N PHE A 8 6.98 13.62 -4.69
CA PHE A 8 6.60 12.24 -4.40
C PHE A 8 7.18 11.72 -3.08
N GLU A 9 8.41 12.08 -2.71
CA GLU A 9 8.98 11.75 -1.39
C GLU A 9 8.14 12.33 -0.24
N THR A 10 7.69 13.57 -0.41
CA THR A 10 6.79 14.22 0.56
C THR A 10 5.45 13.50 0.62
N PHE A 11 4.90 13.10 -0.53
CA PHE A 11 3.68 12.31 -0.61
C PHE A 11 3.80 10.94 0.07
N MET A 12 4.96 10.28 -0.05
CA MET A 12 5.18 8.96 0.56
C MET A 12 5.07 8.96 2.09
N GLN A 13 5.33 10.09 2.76
CA GLN A 13 5.04 10.23 4.19
C GLN A 13 3.54 10.12 4.48
N ARG A 14 2.70 10.80 3.69
CA ARG A 14 1.23 10.69 3.79
C ARG A 14 0.75 9.28 3.49
N ARG A 15 1.38 8.62 2.52
CA ARG A 15 1.08 7.22 2.19
C ARG A 15 1.42 6.29 3.36
N LEU A 16 2.54 6.50 4.05
CA LEU A 16 2.89 5.73 5.24
C LEU A 16 1.89 5.94 6.38
N ASP A 17 1.47 7.18 6.64
CA ASP A 17 0.44 7.47 7.64
C ASP A 17 -0.90 6.83 7.28
N ALA A 18 -1.29 6.85 6.00
CA ALA A 18 -2.47 6.12 5.53
C ALA A 18 -2.33 4.60 5.73
N SER A 19 -1.13 4.03 5.59
CA SER A 19 -0.88 2.61 5.87
C SER A 19 -1.08 2.27 7.35
N ARG A 20 -0.58 3.14 8.23
CA ARG A 20 -0.73 2.99 9.68
C ARG A 20 -2.19 3.08 10.10
N ALA A 21 -2.93 4.06 9.58
CA ALA A 21 -4.38 4.17 9.81
C ALA A 21 -5.12 2.90 9.32
N PHE A 22 -4.77 2.44 8.11
CA PHE A 22 -5.41 1.26 7.50
C PHE A 22 -5.26 0.00 8.34
N VAL A 23 -4.04 -0.31 8.81
CA VAL A 23 -3.82 -1.49 9.68
C VAL A 23 -4.36 -1.30 11.10
N ASN A 24 -4.89 -0.12 11.43
CA ASN A 24 -5.60 0.16 12.69
C ASN A 24 -7.12 0.29 12.48
N GLY A 25 -7.64 -0.14 11.33
CA GLY A 25 -9.08 -0.19 11.06
C GLY A 25 -9.66 1.04 10.36
N ASP A 26 -8.84 2.03 9.99
CA ASP A 26 -9.29 3.27 9.33
C ASP A 26 -8.82 3.37 7.87
N ALA A 27 -9.76 3.22 6.94
CA ALA A 27 -9.51 3.38 5.51
C ALA A 27 -9.56 4.82 5.01
N GLY A 28 -10.02 5.79 5.80
CA GLY A 28 -10.31 7.15 5.32
C GLY A 28 -9.09 7.88 4.78
N SER A 29 -7.93 7.71 5.44
CA SER A 29 -6.66 8.28 4.96
C SER A 29 -6.20 7.65 3.65
N LEU A 30 -6.45 6.34 3.45
CA LEU A 30 -6.13 5.65 2.20
C LEU A 30 -7.07 6.08 1.06
N ASP A 31 -8.37 6.20 1.34
CA ASP A 31 -9.38 6.70 0.38
C ASP A 31 -9.02 8.10 -0.13
N GLY A 32 -8.61 9.01 0.78
CA GLY A 32 -8.19 10.37 0.41
C GLY A 32 -7.01 10.45 -0.57
N ILE A 33 -6.14 9.43 -0.61
CA ILE A 33 -5.01 9.34 -1.54
C ILE A 33 -5.25 8.33 -2.68
N ALA A 34 -6.35 7.58 -2.66
CA ALA A 34 -6.70 6.67 -3.75
C ALA A 34 -7.31 7.43 -4.93
N THR A 35 -7.18 6.86 -6.13
CA THR A 35 -7.91 7.38 -7.29
C THR A 35 -9.39 7.03 -7.18
N HIS A 36 -10.25 7.95 -7.63
CA HIS A 36 -11.67 7.67 -7.92
C HIS A 36 -11.92 7.61 -9.44
N THR A 37 -10.86 7.59 -10.25
CA THR A 37 -10.93 7.57 -11.71
C THR A 37 -10.26 6.31 -12.25
N SER A 38 -11.06 5.45 -12.88
CA SER A 38 -10.55 4.25 -13.54
C SER A 38 -9.56 4.57 -14.67
N PRO A 39 -8.58 3.69 -14.96
CA PRO A 39 -8.38 2.37 -14.36
C PRO A 39 -7.70 2.43 -12.98
N ALA A 40 -8.03 1.46 -12.13
CA ALA A 40 -7.36 1.19 -10.86
C ALA A 40 -7.37 -0.32 -10.56
N THR A 41 -6.35 -0.84 -9.89
CA THR A 41 -6.28 -2.26 -9.53
C THR A 41 -5.66 -2.54 -8.17
N ILE A 42 -6.08 -3.65 -7.55
CA ILE A 42 -5.40 -4.26 -6.39
C ILE A 42 -5.10 -5.71 -6.72
N PHE A 43 -3.87 -6.16 -6.46
CA PHE A 43 -3.53 -7.57 -6.27
C PHE A 43 -3.25 -7.81 -4.79
N GLY A 44 -4.09 -8.64 -4.17
CA GLY A 44 -4.08 -8.87 -2.73
C GLY A 44 -3.22 -10.09 -2.33
N PRO A 45 -2.78 -10.16 -1.07
CA PRO A 45 -1.89 -11.23 -0.60
C PRO A 45 -2.55 -12.61 -0.55
N GLN A 46 -3.85 -12.70 -0.84
CA GLN A 46 -4.59 -13.96 -1.01
C GLN A 46 -4.54 -14.49 -2.46
N GLY A 47 -3.87 -13.78 -3.37
CA GLY A 47 -3.81 -14.11 -4.80
C GLY A 47 -5.04 -13.65 -5.60
N ASP A 48 -5.89 -12.83 -5.00
CA ASP A 48 -7.04 -12.20 -5.63
C ASP A 48 -6.67 -10.92 -6.39
N TYR A 49 -7.60 -10.44 -7.22
CA TYR A 49 -7.49 -9.15 -7.84
C TYR A 49 -8.83 -8.40 -7.87
N VAL A 50 -8.75 -7.07 -7.89
CA VAL A 50 -9.88 -6.16 -8.03
C VAL A 50 -9.55 -5.11 -9.08
N GLU A 51 -10.52 -4.76 -9.94
CA GLU A 51 -10.36 -3.76 -10.99
C GLU A 51 -11.47 -2.71 -10.95
N GLY A 52 -11.11 -1.47 -11.27
CA GLY A 52 -12.00 -0.31 -11.30
C GLY A 52 -11.98 0.47 -9.97
N ALA A 53 -11.94 1.81 -10.07
CA ALA A 53 -11.71 2.68 -8.90
C ALA A 53 -12.75 2.46 -7.78
N ASP A 54 -14.04 2.40 -8.11
CA ASP A 54 -15.10 2.19 -7.11
C ASP A 54 -14.96 0.84 -6.41
N ALA A 55 -14.68 -0.23 -7.16
CA ALA A 55 -14.53 -1.57 -6.62
C ALA A 55 -13.27 -1.68 -5.74
N VAL A 56 -12.17 -1.06 -6.16
CA VAL A 56 -10.90 -0.96 -5.44
C VAL A 56 -11.09 -0.24 -4.10
N ASN A 57 -11.74 0.93 -4.10
CA ASN A 57 -11.95 1.70 -2.87
C ASN A 57 -12.92 1.00 -1.92
N ALA A 58 -13.97 0.35 -2.46
CA ALA A 58 -14.85 -0.49 -1.66
C ALA A 58 -14.13 -1.71 -1.07
N ALA A 59 -13.19 -2.32 -1.81
CA ALA A 59 -12.36 -3.41 -1.30
C ALA A 59 -11.44 -2.94 -0.17
N ASN A 60 -10.75 -1.79 -0.34
CA ASN A 60 -9.94 -1.18 0.71
C ASN A 60 -10.76 -0.91 1.99
N ALA A 61 -11.94 -0.31 1.85
CA ALA A 61 -12.81 -0.02 2.98
C ALA A 61 -13.24 -1.29 3.74
N ARG A 62 -13.57 -2.38 3.02
CA ARG A 62 -13.87 -3.68 3.65
C ARG A 62 -12.64 -4.29 4.32
N SER A 63 -11.48 -4.24 3.66
CA SER A 63 -10.26 -4.84 4.17
C SER A 63 -9.76 -4.20 5.46
N ALA A 64 -9.90 -2.87 5.60
CA ALA A 64 -9.54 -2.18 6.84
C ALA A 64 -10.33 -2.72 8.05
N GLN A 65 -11.59 -3.13 7.85
CA GLN A 65 -12.46 -3.63 8.94
C GLN A 65 -11.99 -4.95 9.55
N PHE A 66 -11.01 -5.66 8.95
CA PHE A 66 -10.44 -6.86 9.57
C PHE A 66 -9.45 -6.53 10.69
N PHE A 67 -8.96 -5.29 10.75
CA PHE A 67 -7.90 -4.88 11.68
C PHE A 67 -8.44 -4.18 12.92
N GLU A 68 -7.74 -4.38 14.03
CA GLU A 68 -7.97 -3.72 15.31
C GLU A 68 -6.90 -2.64 15.57
N PRO A 69 -7.19 -1.65 16.44
CA PRO A 69 -6.20 -0.70 16.92
C PRO A 69 -4.98 -1.37 17.59
N ASP A 70 -3.95 -0.59 17.86
CA ASP A 70 -2.65 -1.01 18.41
C ASP A 70 -1.80 -1.86 17.43
N SER A 71 -1.96 -1.61 16.14
CA SER A 71 -1.15 -2.20 15.06
C SER A 71 -0.07 -1.23 14.58
N THR A 72 1.04 -1.76 14.06
CA THR A 72 2.16 -0.97 13.52
C THR A 72 2.40 -1.28 12.04
N SER A 73 2.88 -0.29 11.29
CA SER A 73 3.29 -0.44 9.90
C SER A 73 4.43 0.51 9.57
N ASP A 74 5.41 0.00 8.82
CA ASP A 74 6.51 0.75 8.23
C ASP A 74 6.79 0.28 6.79
N PHE A 75 7.49 1.10 6.00
CA PHE A 75 7.92 0.79 4.65
C PHE A 75 9.45 0.76 4.56
N GLU A 76 9.96 -0.40 4.20
CA GLU A 76 11.32 -0.59 3.73
C GLU A 76 11.33 -0.38 2.21
N ILE A 77 11.55 0.86 1.78
CA ILE A 77 11.54 1.24 0.36
C ILE A 77 12.88 0.83 -0.27
N LEU A 78 12.84 -0.09 -1.25
CA LEU A 78 14.02 -0.52 -2.01
C LEU A 78 14.25 0.42 -3.21
N HIS A 79 13.18 0.75 -3.91
CA HIS A 79 13.19 1.68 -5.03
C HIS A 79 11.95 2.56 -5.02
N MET A 80 12.12 3.81 -5.43
CA MET A 80 11.03 4.70 -5.78
C MET A 80 11.48 5.67 -6.86
N SER A 81 10.55 6.10 -7.70
CA SER A 81 10.81 7.11 -8.73
C SER A 81 9.53 7.82 -9.12
N ALA A 82 9.65 9.06 -9.57
CA ALA A 82 8.56 9.84 -10.12
C ALA A 82 9.02 10.65 -11.34
N ASN A 83 8.24 10.61 -12.41
CA ASN A 83 8.43 11.44 -13.58
C ASN A 83 7.13 11.56 -14.41
N ASP A 84 6.93 12.69 -15.08
CA ASP A 84 5.86 12.91 -16.08
C ASP A 84 4.46 12.46 -15.61
N GLY A 85 4.13 12.71 -14.34
CA GLY A 85 2.82 12.39 -13.77
C GLY A 85 2.59 10.93 -13.39
N LEU A 86 3.64 10.10 -13.44
CA LEU A 86 3.63 8.74 -12.90
C LEU A 86 4.71 8.58 -11.84
N ALA A 87 4.40 7.80 -10.81
CA ALA A 87 5.35 7.44 -9.78
C ALA A 87 5.13 6.00 -9.32
N TYR A 88 6.17 5.40 -8.75
CA TYR A 88 6.05 4.11 -8.10
C TYR A 88 6.96 4.03 -6.88
N TRP A 89 6.63 3.11 -5.98
CA TRP A 89 7.62 2.54 -5.07
C TRP A 89 7.50 1.02 -5.05
N ALA A 90 8.63 0.37 -4.76
CA ALA A 90 8.74 -1.06 -4.58
C ALA A 90 9.59 -1.35 -3.34
N GLY A 91 9.13 -2.28 -2.51
CA GLY A 91 9.83 -2.61 -1.27
C GLY A 91 9.05 -3.57 -0.38
N ILE A 92 9.34 -3.55 0.92
CA ILE A 92 8.68 -4.38 1.92
C ILE A 92 7.85 -3.51 2.85
N GLN A 93 6.57 -3.85 3.04
CA GLN A 93 5.79 -3.34 4.16
C GLN A 93 6.00 -4.27 5.36
N ARG A 94 6.50 -3.72 6.47
CA ARG A 94 6.68 -4.42 7.74
C ARG A 94 5.55 -4.03 8.65
N ALA A 95 4.70 -4.96 9.04
CA ALA A 95 3.58 -4.67 9.92
C ALA A 95 3.45 -5.70 11.04
N THR A 96 3.00 -5.25 12.20
CA THR A 96 2.49 -6.12 13.28
C THR A 96 1.04 -5.73 13.47
N VAL A 97 0.13 -6.63 13.11
CA VAL A 97 -1.30 -6.33 13.03
C VAL A 97 -2.10 -7.12 14.06
N ARG A 98 -3.07 -6.45 14.66
CA ARG A 98 -4.15 -7.10 15.41
C ARG A 98 -5.34 -7.27 14.48
N MET A 99 -5.94 -8.46 14.49
CA MET A 99 -7.07 -8.79 13.63
C MET A 99 -8.19 -9.37 14.46
N HIS A 100 -9.43 -9.05 14.07
CA HIS A 100 -10.60 -9.62 14.73
C HIS A 100 -10.56 -11.15 14.69
N GLY A 101 -10.79 -11.78 15.86
CA GLY A 101 -10.76 -13.23 16.03
C GLY A 101 -9.37 -13.84 16.27
N GLN A 102 -8.30 -13.04 16.27
CA GLN A 102 -6.96 -13.48 16.66
C GLN A 102 -6.65 -13.08 18.10
N SER A 103 -6.06 -13.99 18.88
CA SER A 103 -5.77 -13.73 20.31
C SER A 103 -4.52 -12.87 20.54
N ALA A 104 -3.66 -12.73 19.53
CA ALA A 104 -2.41 -12.00 19.60
C ALA A 104 -2.16 -11.24 18.30
N ALA A 105 -1.30 -10.21 18.37
CA ALA A 105 -0.81 -9.53 17.19
C ALA A 105 0.09 -10.47 16.37
N ILE A 106 -0.01 -10.38 15.04
CA ILE A 106 0.73 -11.23 14.10
C ILE A 106 1.61 -10.37 13.18
N PRO A 107 2.82 -10.83 12.83
CA PRO A 107 3.61 -10.18 11.80
C PRO A 107 2.94 -10.36 10.44
N MET A 108 2.92 -9.28 9.65
CA MET A 108 2.39 -9.25 8.29
C MET A 108 3.38 -8.50 7.41
N ASP A 109 4.41 -9.22 6.96
CA ASP A 109 5.42 -8.68 6.05
C ASP A 109 4.98 -8.93 4.60
N LEU A 110 4.90 -7.86 3.81
CA LEU A 110 4.42 -7.90 2.44
C LEU A 110 5.46 -7.35 1.47
N ARG A 111 5.71 -8.02 0.35
CA ARG A 111 6.36 -7.41 -0.81
C ARG A 111 5.33 -6.54 -1.52
N VAL A 112 5.66 -5.27 -1.73
CA VAL A 112 4.70 -4.29 -2.24
C VAL A 112 5.28 -3.58 -3.46
N THR A 113 4.45 -3.45 -4.50
CA THR A 113 4.61 -2.45 -5.55
C THR A 113 3.36 -1.58 -5.56
N GLU A 114 3.53 -0.27 -5.51
CA GLU A 114 2.43 0.67 -5.72
C GLU A 114 2.76 1.63 -6.84
N VAL A 115 1.76 1.94 -7.67
CA VAL A 115 1.86 2.92 -8.76
C VAL A 115 0.88 4.04 -8.50
N PHE A 116 1.35 5.25 -8.76
CA PHE A 116 0.61 6.48 -8.57
C PHE A 116 0.56 7.25 -9.88
N ARG A 117 -0.59 7.90 -10.10
CA ARG A 117 -0.80 8.83 -11.21
C ARG A 117 -1.10 10.20 -10.63
N ARG A 118 -0.60 11.24 -11.29
CA ARG A 118 -0.92 12.62 -10.95
C ARG A 118 -2.30 12.98 -11.48
N GLU A 119 -3.17 13.44 -10.60
CA GLU A 119 -4.53 13.91 -10.91
C GLU A 119 -4.65 15.35 -10.39
N GLY A 120 -4.56 16.31 -11.31
CA GLY A 120 -4.34 17.72 -10.95
C GLY A 120 -2.97 17.89 -10.28
N ASP A 121 -2.97 18.46 -9.07
CA ASP A 121 -1.76 18.69 -8.28
C ASP A 121 -1.48 17.59 -7.23
N ALA A 122 -2.25 16.50 -7.24
CA ALA A 122 -2.13 15.43 -6.25
C ALA A 122 -1.69 14.10 -6.87
N TRP A 123 -0.89 13.33 -6.13
CA TRP A 123 -0.63 11.93 -6.43
C TRP A 123 -1.79 11.06 -5.95
N LYS A 124 -2.22 10.13 -6.81
CA LYS A 124 -3.30 9.18 -6.52
C LYS A 124 -2.84 7.75 -6.73
N LEU A 125 -3.10 6.89 -5.75
CA LEU A 125 -2.83 5.45 -5.84
C LEU A 125 -3.74 4.84 -6.90
N VAL A 126 -3.15 4.32 -7.97
CA VAL A 126 -3.88 3.67 -9.08
C VAL A 126 -3.65 2.16 -9.13
N HIS A 127 -2.56 1.67 -8.54
CA HIS A 127 -2.31 0.24 -8.44
C HIS A 127 -1.60 -0.09 -7.13
N ARG A 128 -2.03 -1.19 -6.49
CA ARG A 128 -1.29 -1.83 -5.41
C ARG A 128 -1.18 -3.32 -5.68
N HIS A 129 0.02 -3.84 -5.65
CA HIS A 129 0.30 -5.28 -5.62
C HIS A 129 1.00 -5.58 -4.30
N ALA A 130 0.40 -6.42 -3.47
CA ALA A 130 0.98 -6.84 -2.21
C ALA A 130 0.89 -8.36 -2.05
N ASP A 131 2.04 -9.01 -1.89
CA ASP A 131 2.15 -10.45 -1.63
C ASP A 131 2.76 -10.69 -0.26
N THR A 132 2.34 -11.77 0.41
CA THR A 132 3.03 -12.25 1.61
C THR A 132 4.51 -12.50 1.30
N LEU A 133 5.40 -11.94 2.12
CA LEU A 133 6.82 -12.24 2.04
C LEU A 133 7.02 -13.71 2.45
N ALA A 134 7.20 -14.57 1.45
CA ALA A 134 7.63 -15.94 1.70
C ALA A 134 9.01 -15.93 2.38
N PRO A 135 9.31 -16.89 3.27
CA PRO A 135 10.67 -17.07 3.75
C PRO A 135 11.62 -17.21 2.55
N GLU A 136 12.79 -16.59 2.62
CA GLU A 136 13.84 -16.80 1.62
C GLU A 136 14.07 -18.30 1.48
N SER A 137 13.92 -18.84 0.27
CA SER A 137 14.47 -20.15 -0.03
C SER A 137 15.99 -20.02 0.08
N GLU A 138 16.62 -20.77 0.99
CA GLU A 138 18.07 -20.94 1.01
C GLU A 138 18.53 -21.63 -0.28
N GLU A 139 18.58 -20.91 -1.38
CA GLU A 139 19.26 -21.32 -2.61
C GLU A 139 19.31 -20.12 -3.55
N HIS A 140 20.49 -19.51 -3.65
CA HIS A 140 21.21 -19.22 -4.90
C HIS A 140 22.55 -18.56 -4.51
N THR A 141 23.44 -19.34 -3.90
CA THR A 141 24.87 -19.07 -4.03
C THR A 141 25.26 -19.60 -5.41
N THR A 142 25.49 -18.70 -6.37
CA THR A 142 26.21 -19.04 -7.61
C THR A 142 27.65 -18.53 -7.48
#